data_AF-A0A7V9PWB5-F1
#
_entry.id   AF-A0A7V9PWB5-F1
#
_cell.length_a   1.000
_cell.length_b   1.000
_cell.length_c   1.000
_cell.angle_alpha   90.00
_cell.angle_beta   90.00
_cell.angle_gamma   90.00
#
_symmetry.space_group_name_H-M   'P 1'
#
loop_
_entity.id
_entity.type
_entity.pdbx_description
1 polymer ?
#
loop_
_entity_poly.entity_id
_entity_poly.type
_entity_poly.pdbx_seq_one_letter_code
_entity_poly.pdbx_strand_id
1 'polypeptide(L)' 'MQSVGDGVRARFPIFEHTTYANSCSQGALSLDVRKAYEQYLAGWDEHGAEWEHWVERAESARATFARLVVAEPDEIAVTT' A
#
# COMPACT_ATOMS: atom_id res chain seq x y z
N MET A 1 13.52 20.88 15.27
CA MET A 1 12.23 20.26 14.91
C MET A 1 12.52 19.19 13.88
N GLN A 2 12.18 17.93 14.15
CA GLN A 2 12.39 16.84 13.19
C GLN A 2 11.41 17.03 12.02
N SER A 3 11.88 16.94 10.78
CA SER A 3 11.01 17.11 9.63
C SER A 3 10.10 15.89 9.46
N VAL A 4 8.98 16.05 8.75
CA VAL A 4 8.13 14.91 8.36
C VAL A 4 8.97 13.85 7.63
N GLY A 5 9.89 14.30 6.77
CA GLY A 5 10.81 13.42 6.04
C GLY A 5 11.65 12.54 6.95
N ASP A 6 12.26 13.13 7.98
CA ASP A 6 13.07 12.39 8.96
C ASP A 6 12.24 11.34 9.72
N GLY A 7 10.97 11.65 10.01
CA GLY A 7 10.05 10.76 10.72
C GLY A 7 9.59 9.55 9.91
N VAL A 8 9.62 9.61 8.57
CA VAL A 8 9.11 8.53 7.71
C VAL A 8 10.20 7.84 6.88
N ARG A 9 11.40 8.41 6.77
CA ARG A 9 12.48 7.90 5.90
C ARG A 9 12.77 6.41 6.14
N ALA A 10 12.82 5.99 7.40
CA ALA A 10 13.10 4.60 7.78
C ALA A 10 12.04 3.59 7.30
N ARG A 11 10.84 4.05 6.90
CA ARG A 11 9.80 3.17 6.32
C ARG A 11 10.12 2.74 4.89
N PHE A 12 11.16 3.30 4.26
CA PHE A 12 11.50 3.08 2.85
C PHE A 12 12.99 2.69 2.73
N PRO A 13 13.31 1.38 2.74
CA PRO A 13 14.70 0.89 2.83
C PRO A 13 15.64 1.36 1.71
N ILE A 14 15.10 1.68 0.53
CA ILE A 14 15.90 2.17 -0.61
C ILE A 14 16.68 3.45 -0.28
N PHE A 15 16.17 4.29 0.63
CA PHE A 15 16.81 5.54 1.02
C PHE A 15 18.04 5.36 1.93
N GLU A 16 18.33 4.14 2.39
CA GLU A 16 19.55 3.84 3.15
C GLU A 16 20.81 3.88 2.28
N HIS A 17 20.66 3.56 0.99
CA HIS A 17 21.80 3.38 0.08
C HIS A 17 21.62 4.08 -1.27
N THR A 18 20.46 4.66 -1.56
CA THR A 18 20.17 5.31 -2.85
C THR A 18 19.55 6.69 -2.67
N THR A 19 20.08 7.67 -3.39
CA THR A 19 19.42 8.96 -3.63
C THR A 19 18.33 8.77 -4.68
N TYR A 20 17.15 8.31 -4.25
CA TYR A 20 16.08 7.91 -5.14
C TYR A 20 15.23 9.12 -5.57
N ALA A 21 15.58 9.72 -6.71
CA ALA A 21 14.91 10.89 -7.28
C ALA A 21 13.87 10.54 -8.36
N ASN A 22 13.50 9.26 -8.54
CA ASN A 22 12.60 8.78 -9.59
C ASN A 22 11.15 8.50 -9.11
N SER A 23 10.73 9.11 -7.99
CA SER A 23 9.42 8.81 -7.37
C SER A 23 8.20 9.19 -8.21
N CYS A 24 8.37 10.08 -9.19
CA CYS A 24 7.30 10.42 -10.15
C CYS A 24 6.98 9.30 -11.14
N SER A 25 7.94 8.41 -11.41
CA SER A 25 7.74 7.22 -12.25
C SER A 25 7.34 6.02 -11.40
N GLN A 26 7.99 5.81 -10.26
CA GLN A 26 7.67 4.73 -9.34
C GLN A 26 7.91 5.18 -7.90
N GLY A 27 6.88 5.10 -7.05
CA GLY A 27 7.04 5.41 -5.63
C GLY A 27 8.03 4.46 -4.95
N ALA A 28 8.78 4.96 -3.97
CA ALA A 28 9.64 4.11 -3.14
C ALA A 28 8.76 3.07 -2.40
N LEU A 29 9.16 1.80 -2.42
CA LEU A 29 8.43 0.72 -1.76
C LEU A 29 8.53 0.86 -0.23
N SER A 30 7.40 1.03 0.45
CA SER A 30 7.36 1.08 1.91
C SER A 30 7.39 -0.32 2.53
N LEU A 31 7.80 -0.39 3.80
CA LEU A 31 7.72 -1.61 4.60
C LEU A 31 6.27 -2.10 4.79
N ASP A 32 5.28 -1.20 4.84
CA ASP A 32 3.88 -1.59 5.00
C ASP A 32 3.32 -2.27 3.74
N VAL A 33 3.68 -1.76 2.57
CA VAL A 33 3.28 -2.38 1.29
C VAL A 33 3.94 -3.74 1.17
N ARG A 34 5.23 -3.86 1.52
CA ARG A 34 5.92 -5.16 1.56
C ARG A 34 5.20 -6.15 2.48
N LYS A 35 4.86 -5.73 3.70
CA LYS A 35 4.11 -6.56 4.65
C LYS A 35 2.74 -6.98 4.13
N ALA A 36 2.03 -6.11 3.41
CA ALA A 36 0.75 -6.45 2.80
C ALA A 36 0.88 -7.54 1.72
N TYR A 37 1.95 -7.51 0.92
CA TYR A 37 2.26 -8.60 -0.02
C TYR A 37 2.60 -9.90 0.70
N GLU A 38 3.40 -9.86 1.76
CA GLU A 38 3.72 -11.04 2.56
C GLU A 38 2.47 -11.66 3.18
N GLN A 39 1.54 -10.84 3.69
CA GLN A 39 0.24 -11.29 4.18
C GLN A 39 -0.62 -11.92 3.09
N TYR A 40 -0.63 -11.34 1.89
CA TYR A 40 -1.34 -11.91 0.75
C TYR A 40 -0.85 -13.31 0.40
N LEU A 41 0.47 -13.49 0.30
CA LEU A 41 1.08 -14.79 0.00
C LEU A 41 0.84 -15.80 1.12
N ALA A 42 1.01 -15.40 2.38
CA ALA A 42 0.79 -16.28 3.53
C ALA A 42 -0.66 -16.78 3.61
N GLY A 43 -1.64 -15.89 3.40
CA GLY A 43 -3.06 -16.28 3.39
C GLY A 43 -3.38 -17.23 2.24
N TRP A 44 -2.75 -17.05 1.07
CA TRP A 44 -2.91 -18.00 -0.03
C TRP A 44 -2.31 -19.37 0.31
N ASP A 45 -1.11 -19.42 0.88
CA ASP A 45 -0.49 -20.68 1.31
C ASP A 45 -1.33 -21.42 2.36
N GLU A 46 -1.95 -20.68 3.31
CA GLU A 46 -2.71 -21.26 4.41
C GLU A 46 -4.12 -21.72 4.00
N HIS A 47 -4.79 -20.93 3.16
CA HIS A 47 -6.23 -21.07 2.95
C HIS A 47 -6.64 -21.28 1.49
N GLY A 48 -5.70 -21.19 0.55
CA GLY A 48 -5.99 -21.31 -0.87
C GLY A 48 -6.74 -20.09 -1.41
N ALA A 49 -7.83 -20.34 -2.14
CA ALA A 49 -8.62 -19.29 -2.79
C ALA A 49 -9.70 -18.71 -1.85
N GLU A 50 -9.30 -17.88 -0.88
CA GLU A 50 -10.22 -17.17 0.02
C GLU A 50 -10.90 -15.97 -0.64
N TRP A 51 -11.80 -16.24 -1.56
CA TRP A 51 -12.42 -15.20 -2.38
C TRP A 51 -13.09 -14.08 -1.57
N GLU A 52 -13.91 -14.43 -0.58
CA GLU A 52 -14.63 -13.46 0.25
C GLU A 52 -13.67 -12.53 1.00
N HIS A 53 -12.61 -13.09 1.59
CA HIS A 53 -11.56 -12.30 2.25
C HIS A 53 -10.94 -11.29 1.28
N TRP A 54 -10.55 -11.72 0.08
CA TRP A 54 -9.90 -10.82 -0.88
C TRP A 54 -10.83 -9.74 -1.42
N VAL A 55 -12.12 -10.05 -1.61
CA VAL A 55 -13.14 -9.05 -1.96
C VAL A 55 -13.28 -8.00 -0.86
N GLU A 56 -13.38 -8.41 0.40
CA GLU A 56 -13.46 -7.48 1.54
C GLU A 56 -12.20 -6.59 1.65
N ARG A 57 -11.01 -7.16 1.41
CA ARG A 57 -9.75 -6.41 1.39
C ARG A 57 -9.73 -5.36 0.28
N ALA A 58 -10.24 -5.69 -0.91
CA ALA A 58 -10.36 -4.76 -2.02
C ALA A 58 -11.35 -3.61 -1.70
N GLU A 59 -12.51 -3.91 -1.11
CA GLU A 59 -13.48 -2.89 -0.70
C GLU A 59 -12.96 -1.99 0.43
N SER A 60 -12.19 -2.54 1.37
CA SER A 60 -11.50 -1.76 2.40
C SER A 60 -10.47 -0.79 1.81
N ALA A 61 -9.73 -1.23 0.77
CA ALA A 61 -8.80 -0.37 0.04
C ALA A 61 -9.55 0.74 -0.72
N ARG A 62 -10.66 0.42 -1.40
CA ARG A 62 -11.53 1.38 -2.10
C ARG A 62 -12.01 2.47 -1.15
N ALA A 63 -12.62 2.09 -0.03
CA ALA A 63 -13.14 3.03 0.96
C ALA A 63 -12.02 3.90 1.57
N THR A 64 -10.83 3.35 1.78
CA THR A 64 -9.69 4.11 2.30
C THR A 64 -9.16 5.12 1.29
N PHE A 65 -9.08 4.73 0.02
CA PHE A 65 -8.69 5.64 -1.05
C PHE A 65 -9.74 6.75 -1.26
N ALA A 66 -11.03 6.42 -1.25
CA ALA A 66 -12.12 7.39 -1.34
C ALA A 66 -11.99 8.50 -0.29
N ARG A 67 -11.75 8.13 0.99
CA ARG A 67 -11.49 9.11 2.06
C ARG A 67 -10.26 9.97 1.81
N LEU A 68 -9.18 9.40 1.25
CA LEU A 68 -7.95 10.13 0.97
C LEU A 68 -8.16 11.24 -0.07
N VAL A 69 -9.01 10.99 -1.07
CA VAL A 69 -9.31 11.93 -2.15
C VAL A 69 -10.61 12.71 -1.95
N VAL A 70 -11.26 12.56 -0.79
CA VAL A 70 -12.51 13.23 -0.43
C VAL A 70 -13.66 12.89 -1.42
N ALA A 71 -13.82 11.60 -1.69
CA ALA A 71 -14.89 11.02 -2.51
C ALA A 71 -15.68 9.96 -1.74
N GLU A 72 -16.84 9.57 -2.26
CA GLU A 72 -17.59 8.40 -1.79
C GLU A 72 -17.04 7.11 -2.40
N PRO A 73 -17.15 5.94 -1.72
CA PRO A 73 -16.59 4.69 -2.22
C PRO A 73 -17.12 4.25 -3.60
N ASP A 74 -18.38 4.55 -3.92
CA ASP A 74 -19.03 4.21 -5.20
C ASP A 74 -18.56 5.11 -6.37
N GLU A 75 -17.86 6.21 -6.08
CA GLU A 75 -17.19 7.05 -7.08
C GLU A 75 -15.80 6.51 -7.46
N ILE A 76 -15.29 5.47 -6.78
CA ILE A 76 -13.95 4.91 -7.00
C ILE A 76 -14.04 3.58 -7.75
N ALA A 77 -13.44 3.53 -8.95
CA ALA A 77 -13.17 2.29 -9.67
C ALA A 77 -11.72 1.82 -9.46
N VAL A 78 -11.53 0.52 -9.24
CA VAL A 78 -10.20 -0.12 -9.17
C VAL A 78 -10.03 -0.91 -10.47
N THR A 79 -8.98 -0.61 -11.23
CA THR A 79 -8.69 -1.23 -12.53
C THR A 79 -7.25 -1.75 -12.57
N THR A 80 -6.98 -2.62 -13.54
CA THR A 80 -5.65 -3.14 -13.90
C THR A 80 -5.08 -2.40 -15.10
#